data_AF-A0A258CSH8-F1
#
_entry.id   AF-A0A258CSH8-F1
#
_cell.length_a   1.000
_cell.length_b   1.000
_cell.length_c   1.000
_cell.angle_alpha   90.00
_cell.angle_beta   90.00
_cell.angle_gamma   90.00
#
_symmetry.space_group_name_H-M   'P 1'
#
loop_
_entity.id
_entity.type
_entity.pdbx_description
1 polymer ?
#
loop_
_entity_poly.entity_id
_entity_poly.type
_entity_poly.pdbx_seq_one_letter_code
_entity_poly.pdbx_strand_id
1 'polypeptide(L)'
;MAHWRRQGEKGAALAVSVVAHAAAVALLLGAPVTPAPPETPSVMVSLVEPPPPPPPPPQPPAPHEAPKSTVKAPNKPPSPEKPKDAARAAPRSPLRLTKAPIPKDVTPLPASPKPAPARLMGLGESELMGAATAGSGPGGGGGGAGCDMVRLLQEGLRKNPRARAALMRAHAATVGAGRAPLVWNGDWLRTDGEEGDGLSGLREMIMLEVAFAPAACRAEPMRGLVLISLNDGPGAARFALGGGHWRWSDLLFAKGARR
;
A
#
# COMPACT_ATOMS: atom_id res chain seq x y z
N MET A 1 56.57 25.77 33.07
CA MET A 1 55.48 25.27 33.96
C MET A 1 54.09 25.16 33.29
N ALA A 2 53.95 25.22 31.96
CA ALA A 2 52.64 25.15 31.29
C ALA A 2 52.23 23.73 30.81
N HIS A 3 53.18 22.79 30.72
CA HIS A 3 52.92 21.45 30.19
C HIS A 3 52.28 20.50 31.22
N TRP A 4 52.51 20.71 32.51
CA TRP A 4 51.97 19.86 33.59
C TRP A 4 50.46 20.04 33.82
N ARG A 5 49.92 21.26 33.68
CA ARG A 5 48.47 21.50 33.84
C ARG A 5 47.63 20.81 32.74
N ARG A 6 48.12 20.78 31.50
CA ARG A 6 47.40 20.17 30.36
C ARG A 6 47.33 18.64 30.42
N GLN A 7 48.20 17.97 31.18
CA GLN A 7 48.12 16.52 31.35
C GLN A 7 47.05 16.11 32.37
N GLY A 8 46.82 16.92 33.42
CA GLY A 8 45.75 16.68 34.40
C GLY A 8 44.34 16.82 33.80
N GLU A 9 44.14 17.81 32.92
CA GLU A 9 42.85 18.05 32.27
C GLU A 9 42.44 16.94 31.29
N LYS A 10 43.41 16.37 30.56
CA LYS A 10 43.17 15.23 29.65
C LYS A 10 42.82 13.95 30.41
N GLY A 11 43.44 13.72 31.57
CA GLY A 11 43.11 12.59 32.44
C GLY A 11 41.69 12.68 33.00
N ALA A 12 41.27 13.87 33.41
CA ALA A 12 39.91 14.11 33.90
C ALA A 12 38.84 13.89 32.82
N ALA A 13 39.07 14.40 31.59
CA ALA A 13 38.14 14.21 30.49
C ALA A 13 37.97 12.73 30.10
N LEU A 14 39.06 11.96 30.13
CA LEU A 14 39.05 10.54 29.79
C LEU A 14 38.31 9.73 30.88
N ALA A 15 38.50 10.06 32.15
CA ALA A 15 37.77 9.45 33.26
C ALA A 15 36.25 9.71 33.16
N VAL A 16 35.84 10.96 32.87
CA VAL A 16 34.42 11.31 32.69
C VAL A 16 33.81 10.53 31.52
N SER A 17 34.52 10.42 30.40
CA SER A 17 34.05 9.66 29.25
C SER A 17 33.84 8.18 29.59
N VAL A 18 34.79 7.56 30.29
CA VAL A 18 34.69 6.14 30.68
C VAL A 18 33.52 5.91 31.63
N VAL A 19 33.33 6.80 32.62
CA VAL A 19 32.18 6.71 33.55
C VAL A 19 30.85 6.88 32.82
N ALA A 20 30.76 7.81 31.88
CA ALA A 20 29.55 8.01 31.09
C ALA A 20 29.18 6.78 30.24
N HIS A 21 30.17 6.14 29.60
CA HIS A 21 29.93 4.93 28.83
C HIS A 21 29.57 3.73 29.72
N ALA A 22 30.21 3.59 30.88
CA ALA A 22 29.87 2.55 31.84
C ALA A 22 28.42 2.70 32.36
N ALA A 23 27.98 3.92 32.64
CA ALA A 23 26.60 4.22 33.04
C ALA A 23 25.59 3.89 31.92
N ALA A 24 25.93 4.22 30.66
CA ALA A 24 25.08 3.89 29.52
C ALA A 24 24.93 2.37 29.32
N VAL A 25 26.01 1.61 29.50
CA VAL A 25 25.97 0.14 29.42
C VAL A 25 25.14 -0.46 30.56
N ALA A 26 25.28 0.06 31.79
CA ALA A 26 24.48 -0.39 32.92
C ALA A 26 22.98 -0.15 32.72
N LEU A 27 22.59 0.98 32.13
CA LEU A 27 21.20 1.27 31.77
C LEU A 27 20.65 0.31 30.71
N LEU A 28 21.46 -0.05 29.70
CA LEU A 28 21.05 -1.01 28.68
C LEU A 28 20.88 -2.43 29.23
N LEU A 29 21.74 -2.84 30.17
CA LEU A 29 21.67 -4.17 30.79
C LEU A 29 20.53 -4.29 31.82
N GLY A 30 20.09 -3.18 32.41
CA GLY A 30 18.98 -3.14 33.37
C GLY A 30 17.60 -2.98 32.73
N ALA A 31 17.51 -2.78 31.40
CA ALA A 31 16.24 -2.59 30.72
C ALA A 31 15.40 -3.89 30.79
N PRO A 32 14.15 -3.85 31.31
CA PRO A 32 13.31 -5.03 31.40
C PRO A 32 12.98 -5.55 29.99
N VAL A 33 13.33 -6.81 29.73
CA VAL A 33 12.92 -7.50 28.50
C VAL A 33 11.40 -7.63 28.54
N THR A 34 10.73 -6.96 27.60
CA THR A 34 9.29 -7.09 27.44
C THR A 34 8.98 -8.54 27.07
N PRO A 35 8.13 -9.25 27.83
CA PRO A 35 7.80 -10.63 27.49
C PRO A 35 7.13 -10.69 26.12
N ALA A 36 7.48 -11.71 25.34
CA ALA A 36 6.88 -11.92 24.02
C ALA A 36 5.34 -12.04 24.16
N PRO A 37 4.56 -11.44 23.25
CA PRO A 37 3.12 -11.56 23.27
C PRO A 37 2.72 -13.04 23.13
N PRO A 38 1.62 -13.47 23.79
CA PRO A 38 1.16 -14.85 23.71
C PRO A 38 0.82 -15.24 22.28
N GLU A 39 1.28 -16.42 21.86
CA GLU A 39 0.98 -17.00 20.55
C GLU A 39 -0.53 -17.22 20.43
N THR A 40 -1.15 -16.61 19.42
CA THR A 40 -2.59 -16.77 19.18
C THR A 40 -2.89 -18.19 18.73
N PRO A 41 -3.85 -18.91 19.35
CA PRO A 41 -4.20 -20.26 18.92
C PRO A 41 -4.76 -20.25 17.50
N SER A 42 -4.32 -21.20 16.69
CA SER A 42 -4.79 -21.37 15.30
C SER A 42 -6.28 -21.73 15.27
N VAL A 43 -7.08 -20.89 14.59
CA VAL A 43 -8.50 -21.15 14.36
C VAL A 43 -8.67 -22.11 13.19
N MET A 44 -9.14 -23.32 13.46
CA MET A 44 -9.50 -24.31 12.45
C MET A 44 -10.86 -23.95 11.85
N VAL A 45 -10.91 -23.65 10.56
CA VAL A 45 -12.15 -23.39 9.82
C VAL A 45 -12.54 -24.65 9.06
N SER A 46 -13.69 -25.23 9.41
CA SER A 46 -14.30 -26.32 8.64
C SER A 46 -15.34 -25.74 7.68
N LEU A 47 -15.18 -26.00 6.37
CA LEU A 47 -16.19 -25.65 5.39
C LEU A 47 -17.29 -26.71 5.41
N VAL A 48 -18.49 -26.30 5.84
CA VAL A 48 -19.71 -27.10 5.70
C VAL A 48 -20.26 -26.87 4.30
N GLU A 49 -20.46 -27.96 3.56
CA GLU A 49 -21.08 -27.91 2.23
C GLU A 49 -22.58 -27.58 2.38
N PRO A 50 -23.08 -26.55 1.67
CA PRO A 50 -24.47 -26.14 1.80
C PRO A 50 -25.42 -27.23 1.25
N PRO A 51 -26.63 -27.36 1.81
CA PRO A 51 -27.61 -28.34 1.33
C PRO A 51 -28.00 -28.05 -0.14
N PRO A 52 -28.32 -29.10 -0.92
CA PRO A 52 -28.68 -28.94 -2.32
C PRO A 52 -29.95 -28.07 -2.47
N PRO A 53 -30.03 -27.26 -3.54
CA PRO A 53 -31.18 -26.40 -3.79
C PRO A 53 -32.46 -27.25 -4.02
N PRO A 54 -33.63 -26.74 -3.62
CA PRO A 54 -34.89 -27.43 -3.84
C PRO A 54 -35.20 -27.60 -5.34
N PRO A 55 -35.94 -28.65 -5.72
CA PRO A 55 -36.29 -28.90 -7.10
C PRO A 55 -37.14 -27.74 -7.67
N PRO A 56 -36.97 -27.41 -8.97
CA PRO A 56 -37.75 -26.36 -9.61
C PRO A 56 -39.24 -26.73 -9.66
N PRO A 57 -40.13 -25.72 -9.57
CA PRO A 57 -41.56 -25.95 -9.65
C PRO A 57 -41.97 -26.51 -11.03
N PRO A 58 -43.04 -27.32 -11.10
CA PRO A 58 -43.52 -27.89 -12.35
C PRO A 58 -43.92 -26.81 -13.35
N GLN A 59 -43.47 -26.96 -14.60
CA GLN A 59 -43.80 -26.05 -15.69
C GLN A 59 -45.29 -26.16 -16.04
N PRO A 60 -45.98 -25.03 -16.33
CA PRO A 60 -47.35 -25.06 -16.83
C PRO A 60 -47.47 -25.80 -18.17
N PRO A 61 -48.59 -26.46 -18.45
CA PRO A 61 -48.82 -27.13 -19.73
C PRO A 61 -48.83 -26.12 -20.89
N ALA A 62 -48.22 -26.51 -22.00
CA ALA A 62 -48.16 -25.70 -23.23
C ALA A 62 -49.57 -25.45 -23.82
N PRO A 63 -49.87 -24.24 -24.32
CA PRO A 63 -51.09 -23.97 -25.06
C PRO A 63 -51.18 -24.77 -26.37
N HIS A 64 -52.41 -25.18 -26.68
CA HIS A 64 -52.80 -26.03 -27.80
C HIS A 64 -52.33 -25.57 -29.19
N GLU A 65 -51.98 -26.56 -30.03
CA GLU A 65 -51.71 -26.45 -31.46
C GLU A 65 -52.94 -25.98 -32.27
N ALA A 66 -52.67 -25.17 -33.30
CA ALA A 66 -53.50 -25.02 -34.50
C ALA A 66 -52.57 -24.71 -35.71
N PRO A 67 -53.00 -24.92 -36.96
CA PRO A 67 -52.95 -26.20 -37.66
C PRO A 67 -51.85 -26.25 -38.76
N LYS A 68 -51.52 -27.49 -39.12
CA LYS A 68 -50.56 -27.93 -40.15
C LYS A 68 -50.84 -27.30 -41.52
N SER A 69 -49.81 -26.76 -42.16
CA SER A 69 -49.78 -26.53 -43.62
C SER A 69 -48.58 -27.19 -44.25
N THR A 70 -48.84 -27.87 -45.36
CA THR A 70 -48.08 -28.93 -45.99
C THR A 70 -47.10 -28.42 -47.06
N VAL A 71 -45.82 -28.79 -46.98
CA VAL A 71 -44.94 -28.92 -48.16
C VAL A 71 -44.03 -30.14 -48.00
N LYS A 72 -43.93 -30.92 -49.08
CA LYS A 72 -43.32 -32.24 -49.28
C LYS A 72 -41.79 -32.29 -49.08
N ALA A 73 -41.30 -33.41 -48.51
CA ALA A 73 -39.92 -33.94 -48.61
C ALA A 73 -39.67 -34.55 -50.02
N PRO A 74 -38.45 -34.94 -50.49
CA PRO A 74 -37.35 -35.56 -49.71
C PRO A 74 -35.87 -35.33 -50.16
N ASN A 75 -34.92 -35.53 -49.24
CA ASN A 75 -33.87 -36.59 -49.28
C ASN A 75 -32.82 -36.39 -48.14
N LYS A 76 -32.54 -37.48 -47.41
CA LYS A 76 -31.37 -37.70 -46.51
C LYS A 76 -30.18 -38.15 -47.40
N PRO A 77 -28.85 -38.04 -47.08
CA PRO A 77 -28.15 -38.19 -45.77
C PRO A 77 -26.88 -37.29 -45.62
N PRO A 78 -25.89 -37.53 -44.71
CA PRO A 78 -25.76 -38.40 -43.53
C PRO A 78 -25.41 -37.66 -42.21
N SER A 79 -25.40 -38.42 -41.10
CA SER A 79 -25.01 -37.99 -39.74
C SER A 79 -23.55 -37.49 -39.65
N PRO A 80 -23.26 -36.50 -38.79
CA PRO A 80 -21.89 -36.26 -38.32
C PRO A 80 -21.52 -37.23 -37.19
N GLU A 81 -20.33 -37.79 -37.31
CA GLU A 81 -19.69 -38.71 -36.38
C GLU A 81 -19.42 -38.12 -35.00
N LYS A 82 -19.41 -39.02 -34.00
CA LYS A 82 -18.93 -38.80 -32.63
C LYS A 82 -17.45 -38.33 -32.65
N PRO A 83 -17.08 -37.25 -31.95
CA PRO A 83 -15.68 -36.95 -31.71
C PRO A 83 -15.06 -37.95 -30.74
N LYS A 84 -13.97 -38.58 -31.19
CA LYS A 84 -13.07 -39.44 -30.41
C LYS A 84 -12.23 -38.61 -29.44
N ASP A 85 -12.07 -39.18 -28.25
CA ASP A 85 -10.91 -39.24 -27.35
C ASP A 85 -9.79 -38.17 -27.40
N ALA A 86 -9.53 -37.66 -26.20
CA ALA A 86 -8.21 -37.43 -25.59
C ALA A 86 -7.21 -36.50 -26.30
N ALA A 87 -7.30 -35.21 -26.00
CA ALA A 87 -6.13 -34.33 -25.95
C ALA A 87 -5.79 -34.00 -24.49
N ARG A 88 -4.82 -34.75 -23.97
CA ARG A 88 -4.14 -34.51 -22.70
C ARG A 88 -3.61 -33.08 -22.70
N ALA A 89 -4.00 -32.26 -21.71
CA ALA A 89 -3.50 -30.91 -21.55
C ALA A 89 -1.96 -30.93 -21.50
N ALA A 90 -1.31 -30.26 -22.45
CA ALA A 90 0.13 -30.09 -22.43
C ALA A 90 0.51 -29.25 -21.18
N PRO A 91 1.57 -29.62 -20.43
CA PRO A 91 2.05 -28.79 -19.34
C PRO A 91 2.50 -27.45 -19.91
N ARG A 92 1.97 -26.35 -19.35
CA ARG A 92 2.41 -24.99 -19.67
C ARG A 92 3.88 -24.85 -19.26
N SER A 93 4.77 -24.95 -20.24
CA SER A 93 6.19 -24.64 -20.08
C SER A 93 6.35 -23.18 -19.61
N PRO A 94 7.17 -22.88 -18.59
CA PRO A 94 7.51 -21.50 -18.29
C PRO A 94 8.24 -20.95 -19.51
N LEU A 95 7.70 -19.88 -20.10
CA LEU A 95 8.39 -19.13 -21.16
C LEU A 95 9.76 -18.70 -20.62
N ARG A 96 10.81 -19.49 -20.92
CA ARG A 96 12.18 -19.02 -20.83
C ARG A 96 12.29 -17.90 -21.85
N LEU A 97 12.43 -16.68 -21.36
CA LEU A 97 12.82 -15.54 -22.16
C LEU A 97 14.19 -15.85 -22.76
N THR A 98 14.24 -16.42 -23.96
CA THR A 98 15.47 -16.49 -24.72
C THR A 98 15.84 -15.06 -25.03
N LYS A 99 16.95 -14.60 -24.43
CA LYS A 99 17.54 -13.30 -24.73
C LYS A 99 18.02 -13.37 -26.18
N ALA A 100 17.14 -13.05 -27.13
CA ALA A 100 17.54 -12.86 -28.51
C ALA A 100 18.65 -11.80 -28.51
N PRO A 101 19.79 -12.03 -29.20
CA PRO A 101 20.81 -11.02 -29.34
C PRO A 101 20.18 -9.74 -29.90
N ILE A 102 20.36 -8.63 -29.21
CA ILE A 102 19.88 -7.32 -29.68
C ILE A 102 20.52 -7.10 -31.06
N PRO A 103 19.74 -6.84 -32.13
CA PRO A 103 20.30 -6.59 -33.44
C PRO A 103 21.31 -5.45 -33.35
N LYS A 104 22.54 -5.67 -33.86
CA LYS A 104 23.67 -4.74 -33.72
C LYS A 104 23.46 -3.41 -34.48
N ASP A 105 22.42 -3.34 -35.30
CA ASP A 105 22.14 -2.22 -36.21
C ASP A 105 20.99 -1.31 -35.72
N VAL A 106 20.57 -1.43 -34.46
CA VAL A 106 19.59 -0.50 -33.88
C VAL A 106 20.33 0.67 -33.25
N THR A 107 20.27 1.84 -33.89
CA THR A 107 20.67 3.10 -33.24
C THR A 107 19.79 3.30 -32.00
N PRO A 108 20.35 3.31 -30.77
CA PRO A 108 19.56 3.52 -29.58
C PRO A 108 18.94 4.91 -29.65
N LEU A 109 17.61 4.99 -29.55
CA LEU A 109 16.95 6.26 -29.31
C LEU A 109 17.49 6.80 -27.97
N PRO A 110 18.00 8.04 -27.93
CA PRO A 110 18.46 8.62 -26.68
C PRO A 110 17.28 8.66 -25.71
N ALA A 111 17.42 7.96 -24.58
CA ALA A 111 16.46 8.11 -23.49
C ALA A 111 16.48 9.58 -23.05
N SER A 112 15.30 10.19 -22.91
CA SER A 112 15.19 11.53 -22.33
C SER A 112 15.93 11.57 -20.99
N PRO A 113 16.68 12.65 -20.69
CA PRO A 113 17.35 12.79 -19.42
C PRO A 113 16.37 12.52 -18.28
N LYS A 114 16.75 11.66 -17.34
CA LYS A 114 15.95 11.43 -16.13
C LYS A 114 15.76 12.79 -15.46
N PRO A 115 14.51 13.25 -15.23
CA PRO A 115 14.26 14.50 -14.55
C PRO A 115 15.03 14.53 -13.23
N ALA A 116 15.58 15.69 -12.87
CA ALA A 116 16.18 15.88 -11.56
C ALA A 116 15.13 15.53 -10.48
N PRO A 117 15.53 14.92 -9.35
CA PRO A 117 14.58 14.56 -8.30
C PRO A 117 13.85 15.82 -7.87
N ALA A 118 12.55 15.86 -8.14
CA ALA A 118 11.80 17.05 -7.90
C ALA A 118 11.56 17.21 -6.39
N ARG A 119 11.55 18.47 -5.94
CA ARG A 119 11.60 18.80 -4.52
C ARG A 119 10.24 18.53 -3.89
N LEU A 120 10.09 17.37 -3.25
CA LEU A 120 9.00 17.16 -2.31
C LEU A 120 9.22 18.05 -1.09
N MET A 121 8.16 18.75 -0.66
CA MET A 121 8.12 19.32 0.67
C MET A 121 8.18 18.16 1.68
N GLY A 122 9.31 18.01 2.34
CA GLY A 122 9.42 17.18 3.53
C GLY A 122 8.92 17.95 4.73
N LEU A 123 8.37 17.25 5.73
CA LEU A 123 8.04 17.76 7.05
C LEU A 123 9.02 17.18 8.08
N GLY A 124 9.62 18.04 8.90
CA GLY A 124 10.49 17.65 10.01
C GLY A 124 9.68 17.13 11.21
N GLU A 125 10.36 16.61 12.23
CA GLU A 125 9.68 16.04 13.40
C GLU A 125 8.83 17.06 14.16
N SER A 126 9.28 18.32 14.27
CA SER A 126 8.51 19.39 14.91
C SER A 126 7.20 19.72 14.17
N GLU A 127 7.22 19.65 12.85
CA GLU A 127 6.03 19.88 12.01
C GLU A 127 5.05 18.70 12.09
N LEU A 128 5.55 17.51 12.43
CA LEU A 128 4.76 16.29 12.61
C LEU A 128 4.30 16.08 14.06
N MET A 129 4.73 16.92 15.00
CA MET A 129 4.24 16.87 16.37
C MET A 129 2.73 17.09 16.39
N GLY A 130 1.99 16.13 16.95
CA GLY A 130 0.53 16.16 16.97
C GLY A 130 -0.14 15.63 15.70
N ALA A 131 0.62 15.11 14.72
CA ALA A 131 0.04 14.39 13.61
C ALA A 131 -0.66 13.12 14.11
N ALA A 132 -1.88 12.87 13.63
CA ALA A 132 -2.61 11.66 13.95
C ALA A 132 -1.92 10.43 13.33
N THR A 133 -1.81 9.36 14.10
CA THR A 133 -1.25 8.06 13.69
C THR A 133 -2.26 6.95 13.94
N ALA A 134 -2.04 5.77 13.35
CA ALA A 134 -2.91 4.61 13.55
C ALA A 134 -3.08 4.29 15.05
N GLY A 135 -4.30 4.04 15.50
CA GLY A 135 -4.59 3.78 16.92
C GLY A 135 -4.54 5.02 17.83
N SER A 136 -4.31 6.22 17.30
CA SER A 136 -4.54 7.46 18.03
C SER A 136 -6.04 7.60 18.29
N GLY A 137 -6.47 7.19 19.48
CA GLY A 137 -7.84 7.39 19.96
C GLY A 137 -8.25 8.87 19.98
N PRO A 138 -9.50 9.18 20.37
CA PRO A 138 -10.20 10.45 20.10
C PRO A 138 -9.59 11.74 20.71
N GLY A 139 -8.42 11.65 21.36
CA GLY A 139 -7.66 12.79 21.89
C GLY A 139 -6.91 13.62 20.84
N GLY A 140 -6.84 13.15 19.59
CA GLY A 140 -6.40 13.92 18.43
C GLY A 140 -7.56 14.57 17.68
N GLY A 141 -8.46 15.26 18.39
CA GLY A 141 -9.38 16.18 17.76
C GLY A 141 -10.46 15.63 16.81
N GLY A 142 -11.15 14.55 17.19
CA GLY A 142 -12.58 14.34 16.91
C GLY A 142 -12.96 13.47 15.70
N GLY A 143 -13.62 12.32 15.93
CA GLY A 143 -14.20 11.54 14.83
C GLY A 143 -14.85 10.15 15.06
N GLY A 144 -15.15 9.70 16.27
CA GLY A 144 -16.06 8.55 16.49
C GLY A 144 -15.39 7.17 16.64
N ALA A 145 -15.83 6.42 17.65
CA ALA A 145 -15.31 5.11 18.08
C ALA A 145 -15.58 3.94 17.11
N GLY A 146 -15.50 4.15 15.79
CA GLY A 146 -15.86 3.12 14.81
C GLY A 146 -15.00 3.07 13.55
N CYS A 147 -14.22 4.10 13.22
CA CYS A 147 -13.35 4.05 12.05
C CYS A 147 -11.96 4.59 12.31
N ASP A 148 -10.96 3.74 12.18
CA ASP A 148 -9.55 4.13 12.19
C ASP A 148 -9.06 4.09 10.74
N MET A 149 -9.41 5.11 9.97
CA MET A 149 -9.01 5.21 8.56
C MET A 149 -7.49 5.29 8.39
N VAL A 150 -6.79 5.83 9.39
CA VAL A 150 -5.33 5.86 9.40
C VAL A 150 -4.79 4.44 9.39
N ARG A 151 -5.32 3.56 10.25
CA ARG A 151 -4.97 2.15 10.28
C ARG A 151 -5.41 1.39 9.02
N LEU A 152 -6.63 1.62 8.53
CA LEU A 152 -7.11 0.97 7.30
C LEU A 152 -6.21 1.29 6.11
N LEU A 153 -5.91 2.59 5.91
CA LEU A 153 -5.03 3.04 4.83
C LEU A 153 -3.61 2.48 5.01
N GLN A 154 -3.09 2.51 6.23
CA GLN A 154 -1.77 1.97 6.54
C GLN A 154 -1.69 0.47 6.23
N GLU A 155 -2.66 -0.33 6.67
CA GLU A 155 -2.72 -1.76 6.40
C GLU A 155 -2.88 -2.08 4.91
N GLY A 156 -3.74 -1.35 4.19
CA GLY A 156 -3.93 -1.50 2.74
C GLY A 156 -2.64 -1.23 1.95
N LEU A 157 -1.98 -0.11 2.25
CA LEU A 157 -0.73 0.27 1.60
C LEU A 157 0.43 -0.69 1.96
N ARG A 158 0.48 -1.21 3.19
CA ARG A 158 1.47 -2.23 3.60
C ARG A 158 1.33 -3.52 2.81
N LYS A 159 0.09 -3.95 2.52
CA LYS A 159 -0.19 -5.14 1.71
C LYS A 159 0.17 -4.95 0.23
N ASN A 160 0.24 -3.72 -0.24
CA ASN A 160 0.53 -3.41 -1.64
C ASN A 160 2.04 -3.21 -1.91
N PRO A 161 2.71 -4.13 -2.64
CA PRO A 161 4.15 -4.02 -2.92
C PRO A 161 4.50 -2.81 -3.80
N ARG A 162 3.60 -2.39 -4.70
CA ARG A 162 3.79 -1.23 -5.57
C ARG A 162 3.74 0.06 -4.76
N ALA A 163 2.79 0.17 -3.83
CA ALA A 163 2.69 1.30 -2.90
C ALA A 163 3.92 1.40 -1.99
N ARG A 164 4.38 0.27 -1.42
CA ARG A 164 5.63 0.23 -0.63
C ARG A 164 6.83 0.70 -1.44
N ALA A 165 7.03 0.18 -2.65
CA ALA A 165 8.16 0.58 -3.50
C ALA A 165 8.09 2.06 -3.93
N ALA A 166 6.89 2.57 -4.16
CA ALA A 166 6.65 3.97 -4.47
C ALA A 166 7.00 4.88 -3.28
N LEU A 167 6.52 4.56 -2.09
CA LEU A 167 6.81 5.35 -0.90
C LEU A 167 8.29 5.29 -0.54
N MET A 168 8.94 4.12 -0.60
CA MET A 168 10.38 4.03 -0.31
C MET A 168 11.20 4.98 -1.19
N ARG A 169 10.83 5.12 -2.48
CA ARG A 169 11.47 6.06 -3.41
C ARG A 169 11.17 7.53 -3.06
N ALA A 170 9.90 7.83 -2.76
CA ALA A 170 9.49 9.18 -2.36
C ALA A 170 10.14 9.61 -1.03
N HIS A 171 10.19 8.71 -0.07
CA HIS A 171 10.85 8.88 1.20
C HIS A 171 12.36 9.08 0.98
N ALA A 172 13.03 8.24 0.19
CA ALA A 172 14.45 8.41 -0.13
C ALA A 172 14.78 9.81 -0.71
N ALA A 173 13.86 10.41 -1.49
CA ALA A 173 14.02 11.76 -2.02
C ALA A 173 13.97 12.86 -0.94
N THR A 174 13.36 12.60 0.22
CA THR A 174 13.27 13.53 1.37
C THR A 174 14.13 13.09 2.58
N VAL A 175 14.66 11.86 2.57
CA VAL A 175 15.39 11.22 3.69
C VAL A 175 16.72 11.86 4.01
N GLY A 176 17.39 12.52 3.04
CA GLY A 176 18.64 13.25 3.31
C GLY A 176 18.52 14.29 4.44
N ALA A 177 17.29 14.65 4.83
CA ALA A 177 16.98 15.57 5.93
C ALA A 177 16.13 14.95 7.07
N GLY A 178 15.86 13.64 7.07
CA GLY A 178 15.00 13.00 8.09
C GLY A 178 13.53 13.46 8.04
N ARG A 179 13.05 13.87 6.85
CA ARG A 179 11.72 14.47 6.69
C ARG A 179 10.73 13.53 6.03
N ALA A 180 9.47 13.56 6.48
CA ALA A 180 8.37 12.83 5.85
C ALA A 180 7.83 13.64 4.65
N PRO A 181 7.71 13.08 3.43
CA PRO A 181 7.08 13.78 2.31
C PRO A 181 5.61 14.10 2.64
N LEU A 182 5.21 15.35 2.40
CA LEU A 182 3.81 15.76 2.37
C LEU A 182 3.23 15.43 0.98
N VAL A 183 2.21 14.58 0.93
CA VAL A 183 1.67 14.04 -0.33
C VAL A 183 0.36 14.73 -0.73
N TRP A 184 -0.40 15.22 0.25
CA TRP A 184 -1.66 15.92 0.05
C TRP A 184 -1.92 16.94 1.17
N ASN A 185 -2.41 18.14 0.84
CA ASN A 185 -2.74 19.19 1.81
C ASN A 185 -3.98 20.03 1.42
N GLY A 186 -4.96 19.38 0.80
CA GLY A 186 -6.11 20.04 0.13
C GLY A 186 -6.07 19.84 -1.38
N ASP A 187 -4.87 19.69 -1.95
CA ASP A 187 -4.63 19.17 -3.29
C ASP A 187 -3.44 18.20 -3.28
N TRP A 188 -3.35 17.36 -4.31
CA TRP A 188 -2.23 16.45 -4.49
C TRP A 188 -0.94 17.24 -4.77
N LEU A 189 0.07 17.15 -3.88
CA LEU A 189 1.35 17.83 -4.08
C LEU A 189 2.12 17.13 -5.17
N ARG A 190 2.18 17.73 -6.36
CA ARG A 190 2.93 17.22 -7.52
C ARG A 190 4.37 17.69 -7.51
N THR A 191 5.24 16.90 -8.14
CA THR A 191 6.60 17.31 -8.43
C THR A 191 6.92 17.06 -9.92
N ASP A 192 7.82 17.86 -10.49
CA ASP A 192 8.14 17.78 -11.93
C ASP A 192 8.73 16.42 -12.30
N GLY A 193 8.26 15.81 -13.41
CA GLY A 193 8.71 14.48 -13.82
C GLY A 193 7.96 13.30 -13.19
N GLU A 194 6.88 13.54 -12.42
CA GLU A 194 6.12 12.48 -11.75
C GLU A 194 5.34 11.53 -12.67
N GLU A 195 5.18 11.88 -13.95
CA GLU A 195 4.55 11.03 -14.97
C GLU A 195 5.41 9.77 -15.19
N GLY A 196 5.07 8.71 -14.43
CA GLY A 196 5.78 7.44 -14.39
C GLY A 196 6.51 7.14 -13.08
N ASP A 197 6.59 8.10 -12.15
CA ASP A 197 7.26 7.93 -10.86
C ASP A 197 6.35 7.39 -9.76
N GLY A 198 6.97 6.93 -8.67
CA GLY A 198 6.29 6.25 -7.57
C GLY A 198 5.13 7.03 -6.96
N LEU A 199 5.20 8.36 -6.90
CA LEU A 199 4.19 9.17 -6.22
C LEU A 199 2.85 9.22 -6.93
N SER A 200 2.81 9.20 -8.27
CA SER A 200 1.54 9.07 -9.00
C SER A 200 0.84 7.75 -8.68
N GLY A 201 1.61 6.65 -8.65
CA GLY A 201 1.12 5.35 -8.18
C GLY A 201 0.73 5.35 -6.71
N LEU A 202 1.44 6.06 -5.83
CA LEU A 202 1.07 6.17 -4.42
C LEU A 202 -0.28 6.88 -4.27
N ARG A 203 -0.51 7.97 -4.99
CA ARG A 203 -1.80 8.69 -5.00
C ARG A 203 -2.93 7.79 -5.47
N GLU A 204 -2.72 7.10 -6.59
CA GLU A 204 -3.70 6.15 -7.13
C GLU A 204 -4.09 5.11 -6.08
N MET A 205 -3.11 4.51 -5.40
CA MET A 205 -3.37 3.52 -4.37
C MET A 205 -4.05 4.13 -3.14
N ILE A 206 -3.65 5.33 -2.69
CA ILE A 206 -4.33 6.03 -1.59
C ILE A 206 -5.79 6.30 -1.96
N MET A 207 -6.05 6.82 -3.16
CA MET A 207 -7.41 7.06 -3.65
C MET A 207 -8.22 5.78 -3.70
N LEU A 208 -7.62 4.67 -4.14
CA LEU A 208 -8.29 3.37 -4.19
C LEU A 208 -8.68 2.88 -2.79
N GLU A 209 -7.73 2.86 -1.85
CA GLU A 209 -7.98 2.44 -0.46
C GLU A 209 -9.05 3.32 0.21
N VAL A 210 -8.98 4.64 0.00
CA VAL A 210 -9.99 5.57 0.49
C VAL A 210 -11.33 5.34 -0.19
N ALA A 211 -11.37 5.09 -1.50
CA ALA A 211 -12.62 4.89 -2.24
C ALA A 211 -13.37 3.63 -1.78
N PHE A 212 -12.66 2.57 -1.42
CA PHE A 212 -13.23 1.32 -0.93
C PHE A 212 -13.58 1.32 0.57
N ALA A 213 -13.16 2.34 1.33
CA ALA A 213 -13.50 2.44 2.74
C ALA A 213 -15.01 2.68 2.95
N PRO A 214 -15.58 2.24 4.10
CA PRO A 214 -16.98 2.49 4.44
C PRO A 214 -17.34 3.98 4.36
N ALA A 215 -18.58 4.29 3.96
CA ALA A 215 -18.99 5.69 3.75
C ALA A 215 -18.83 6.56 5.01
N ALA A 216 -19.12 6.01 6.19
CA ALA A 216 -18.93 6.68 7.48
C ALA A 216 -17.47 7.07 7.72
N CYS A 217 -16.53 6.16 7.37
CA CYS A 217 -15.10 6.40 7.45
C CYS A 217 -14.62 7.50 6.51
N ARG A 218 -15.10 7.48 5.27
CA ARG A 218 -14.73 8.50 4.26
C ARG A 218 -15.24 9.89 4.64
N ALA A 219 -16.36 9.94 5.36
CA ALA A 219 -16.98 11.16 5.84
C ALA A 219 -16.39 11.65 7.17
N GLU A 220 -15.51 10.90 7.83
CA GLU A 220 -14.92 11.29 9.12
C GLU A 220 -14.19 12.64 8.99
N PRO A 221 -14.52 13.62 9.84
CA PRO A 221 -13.83 14.90 9.86
C PRO A 221 -12.44 14.72 10.48
N MET A 222 -11.43 15.21 9.78
CA MET A 222 -10.03 15.19 10.18
C MET A 222 -9.53 16.63 10.40
N ARG A 223 -8.57 16.75 11.32
CA ARG A 223 -7.88 18.01 11.61
C ARG A 223 -6.39 17.79 11.66
N GLY A 224 -5.64 18.76 11.16
CA GLY A 224 -4.19 18.69 11.13
C GLY A 224 -3.65 17.63 10.16
N LEU A 225 -2.41 17.23 10.44
CA LEU A 225 -1.69 16.23 9.67
C LEU A 225 -2.03 14.82 10.16
N VAL A 226 -2.03 13.87 9.24
CA VAL A 226 -2.00 12.44 9.49
C VAL A 226 -0.67 11.92 9.00
N LEU A 227 0.01 11.13 9.82
CA LEU A 227 1.26 10.46 9.49
C LEU A 227 1.00 8.97 9.25
N ILE A 228 1.25 8.50 8.03
CA ILE A 228 1.13 7.10 7.64
C ILE A 228 2.52 6.48 7.61
N SER A 229 2.70 5.33 8.29
CA SER A 229 3.97 4.59 8.30
C SER A 229 3.84 3.20 7.69
N LEU A 230 4.71 2.83 6.76
CA LEU A 230 4.64 1.51 6.13
C LEU A 230 5.36 0.41 6.91
N ASN A 231 6.14 0.72 7.92
CA ASN A 231 6.72 -0.25 8.83
C ASN A 231 6.77 0.31 10.25
N ASP A 232 6.87 -0.57 11.22
CA ASP A 232 7.02 -0.21 12.62
C ASP A 232 8.53 -0.27 12.94
N GLY A 233 9.15 0.90 13.13
CA GLY A 233 10.59 1.00 13.41
C GLY A 233 11.17 2.39 13.15
N PRO A 234 12.31 2.72 13.78
CA PRO A 234 12.99 3.98 13.55
C PRO A 234 13.42 4.11 12.08
N GLY A 235 13.16 5.28 11.49
CA GLY A 235 13.48 5.53 10.08
C GLY A 235 12.56 4.80 9.07
N ALA A 236 11.43 4.25 9.52
CA ALA A 236 10.45 3.67 8.61
C ALA A 236 9.96 4.69 7.58
N ALA A 237 9.77 4.23 6.34
CA ALA A 237 9.20 5.06 5.30
C ALA A 237 7.78 5.47 5.68
N ARG A 238 7.62 6.79 5.79
CA ARG A 238 6.39 7.45 6.24
C ARG A 238 6.09 8.63 5.33
N PHE A 239 4.83 9.04 5.28
CA PHE A 239 4.39 10.24 4.58
C PHE A 239 3.25 10.92 5.33
N ALA A 240 3.08 12.20 5.08
CA ALA A 240 2.03 13.00 5.69
C ALA A 240 0.91 13.35 4.70
N LEU A 241 -0.30 13.43 5.23
CA LEU A 241 -1.51 13.90 4.57
C LEU A 241 -2.16 14.96 5.44
N GLY A 242 -2.85 15.91 4.82
CA GLY A 242 -3.74 16.82 5.53
C GLY A 242 -3.15 18.20 5.81
N GLY A 243 -3.83 18.93 6.67
CA GLY A 243 -3.68 20.37 6.89
C GLY A 243 -4.80 20.81 7.84
N GLY A 244 -5.40 21.99 7.63
CA GLY A 244 -6.43 22.55 8.52
C GLY A 244 -7.58 21.61 8.91
N HIS A 245 -8.70 21.66 8.18
CA HIS A 245 -9.85 20.78 8.36
C HIS A 245 -10.15 20.09 7.04
N TRP A 246 -10.38 18.78 7.06
CA TRP A 246 -10.59 17.98 5.86
C TRP A 246 -11.37 16.70 6.18
N ARG A 247 -11.74 15.93 5.17
CA ARG A 247 -12.31 14.58 5.28
C ARG A 247 -11.53 13.63 4.39
N TRP A 248 -11.53 12.35 4.71
CA TRP A 248 -10.92 11.33 3.85
C TRP A 248 -11.44 11.35 2.41
N SER A 249 -12.74 11.60 2.23
CA SER A 249 -13.36 11.75 0.92
C SER A 249 -12.79 12.90 0.07
N ASP A 250 -12.16 13.92 0.66
CA ASP A 250 -11.57 15.04 -0.07
C ASP A 250 -10.40 14.59 -0.97
N LEU A 251 -9.71 13.50 -0.59
CA LEU A 251 -8.63 12.91 -1.38
C LEU A 251 -9.12 12.37 -2.73
N LEU A 252 -10.42 12.06 -2.86
CA LEU A 252 -11.02 11.53 -4.08
C LEU A 252 -11.37 12.63 -5.09
N PHE A 253 -11.55 13.88 -4.63
CA PHE A 253 -12.06 14.98 -5.45
C PHE A 253 -11.04 16.10 -5.72
N ALA A 254 -9.83 15.98 -5.17
CA ALA A 254 -8.74 16.91 -5.43
C ALA A 254 -8.50 17.09 -6.94
N LYS A 255 -8.10 18.30 -7.38
CA LYS A 255 -7.97 18.65 -8.82
C LYS A 255 -7.02 17.73 -9.59
N GLY A 256 -6.12 17.03 -8.89
CA GLY A 256 -5.23 16.01 -9.46
C GLY A 256 -5.85 14.63 -9.71
N ALA A 257 -7.08 14.36 -9.27
CA ALA A 257 -7.76 13.06 -9.40
C ALA A 257 -8.64 12.93 -10.67
N ARG A 258 -8.96 14.05 -11.35
CA ARG A 258 -9.88 14.11 -12.51
C ARG A 258 -9.15 14.20 -13.86
N ARG A 259 -8.17 13.32 -14.12
CA ARG A 259 -7.54 13.21 -15.45
C ARG A 259 -7.42 11.77 -15.88
#